data_AF-A0A2T1FUP1-F1
#
_entry.id   AF-A0A2T1FUP1-F1
#
_cell.length_a   1.000
_cell.length_b   1.000
_cell.length_c   1.000
_cell.angle_alpha   90.00
_cell.angle_beta   90.00
_cell.angle_gamma   90.00
#
_symmetry.space_group_name_H-M   'P 1'
#
loop_
_entity.id
_entity.type
_entity.pdbx_description
1 polymer ?
#
loop_
_entity_poly.entity_id
_entity_poly.type
_entity_poly.pdbx_seq_one_letter_code
_entity_poly.pdbx_strand_id
1 'polypeptide(L)'
;MSESSFEKTNFGWQLAQSQQRFLEWWELKTAQNMPNVELPSWFDSPILRTIAKTAFWVILALLAVWASWQIWQQLRFYIHNFRKSNQTTDVSVKQTIENVSVAEWFLRSQKLQQSGKYRQACNCLYMAVLQRLNDAGTAVYQASRTDGEYLQLIQQLSQPAPYETVIAIHEQLYFGNMKADASTFEQCQQAYQQIKD
;
A
#
# COMPACT_ATOMS: atom_id res chain seq x y z
N MET A 1 -31.67 -31.31 -4.71
CA MET A 1 -31.30 -30.01 -5.32
C MET A 1 -30.90 -29.12 -4.17
N SER A 2 -29.61 -28.86 -4.00
CA SER A 2 -29.05 -28.30 -2.77
C SER A 2 -28.78 -26.81 -2.96
N GLU A 3 -29.34 -26.02 -2.05
CA GLU A 3 -29.26 -24.57 -1.98
C GLU A 3 -27.80 -24.12 -1.76
N SER A 4 -27.25 -23.37 -2.71
CA SER A 4 -25.96 -22.71 -2.55
C SER A 4 -26.10 -21.51 -1.62
N SER A 5 -25.68 -21.70 -0.38
CA SER A 5 -25.45 -20.63 0.60
C SER A 5 -24.42 -19.65 0.04
N PHE A 6 -24.86 -18.45 -0.33
CA PHE A 6 -23.99 -17.38 -0.80
C PHE A 6 -23.13 -16.84 0.35
N GLU A 7 -21.81 -16.91 0.19
CA GLU A 7 -20.79 -16.38 1.11
C GLU A 7 -20.97 -14.87 1.31
N LYS A 8 -21.18 -14.44 2.57
CA LYS A 8 -21.50 -13.06 2.96
C LYS A 8 -20.31 -12.20 3.37
N THR A 9 -19.10 -12.45 2.87
CA THR A 9 -17.91 -11.67 3.26
C THR A 9 -16.97 -11.39 2.09
N ASN A 10 -17.49 -10.75 1.03
CA ASN A 10 -16.64 -10.22 -0.04
C ASN A 10 -16.23 -8.78 0.31
N PHE A 11 -14.96 -8.59 0.67
CA PHE A 11 -14.35 -7.30 1.03
C PHE A 11 -14.45 -6.27 -0.10
N GLY A 12 -14.49 -6.71 -1.36
CA GLY A 12 -14.73 -5.85 -2.52
C GLY A 12 -16.11 -5.20 -2.52
N TRP A 13 -17.14 -5.89 -2.01
CA TRP A 13 -18.48 -5.32 -1.86
C TRP A 13 -18.53 -4.26 -0.76
N GLN A 14 -17.81 -4.46 0.36
CA GLN A 14 -17.73 -3.49 1.44
C GLN A 14 -17.01 -2.19 1.00
N LEU A 15 -15.96 -2.31 0.19
CA LEU A 15 -15.23 -1.15 -0.34
C LEU A 15 -16.08 -0.37 -1.36
N ALA A 16 -16.79 -1.06 -2.25
CA ALA A 16 -17.71 -0.44 -3.20
C ALA A 16 -18.87 0.29 -2.49
N GLN A 17 -19.46 -0.32 -1.46
CA GLN A 17 -20.51 0.29 -0.65
C GLN A 17 -20.03 1.54 0.10
N SER A 18 -18.76 1.57 0.52
CA SER A 18 -18.16 2.71 1.22
C SER A 18 -17.94 3.89 0.27
N GLN A 19 -17.49 3.64 -0.96
CA GLN A 19 -17.37 4.68 -2.00
C GLN A 19 -18.73 5.27 -2.37
N GLN A 20 -19.74 4.41 -2.53
CA GLN A 20 -21.07 4.84 -2.92
C GLN A 20 -21.73 5.72 -1.85
N ARG A 21 -21.64 5.34 -0.57
CA ARG A 21 -22.15 6.15 0.55
C ARG A 21 -21.42 7.49 0.71
N PHE A 22 -20.12 7.53 0.38
CA PHE A 22 -19.33 8.76 0.44
C PHE A 22 -19.74 9.75 -0.65
N LEU A 23 -19.98 9.26 -1.87
CA LEU A 23 -20.48 10.06 -2.99
C LEU A 23 -21.88 10.63 -2.71
N GLU A 24 -22.79 9.80 -2.20
CA GLU A 24 -24.15 10.25 -1.84
C GLU A 24 -24.13 11.29 -0.71
N TRP A 25 -23.31 11.08 0.33
CA TRP A 25 -23.13 12.06 1.40
C TRP A 25 -22.53 13.38 0.87
N TRP A 26 -21.56 13.30 -0.04
CA TRP A 26 -20.94 14.46 -0.66
C TRP A 26 -21.95 15.26 -1.48
N GLU A 27 -22.70 14.59 -2.36
CA GLU A 27 -23.76 15.20 -3.16
C GLU A 27 -24.80 15.90 -2.28
N LEU A 28 -25.29 15.22 -1.24
CA LEU A 28 -26.26 15.81 -0.30
C LEU A 28 -25.70 17.05 0.39
N LYS A 29 -24.43 17.02 0.81
CA LYS A 29 -23.80 18.16 1.49
C LYS A 29 -23.53 19.33 0.55
N THR A 30 -23.19 19.07 -0.71
CA THR A 30 -23.04 20.12 -1.73
C THR A 30 -24.37 20.69 -2.19
N ALA A 31 -25.43 19.88 -2.26
CA ALA A 31 -26.76 20.33 -2.64
C ALA A 31 -27.44 21.16 -1.53
N GLN A 32 -27.21 20.82 -0.25
CA GLN A 32 -27.77 21.57 0.88
C GLN A 32 -27.08 22.92 1.14
N ASN A 33 -25.80 23.06 0.75
CA ASN A 33 -25.00 24.25 1.03
C ASN A 33 -24.60 25.03 -0.23
N MET A 34 -25.52 25.22 -1.18
CA MET A 34 -25.37 26.31 -2.16
C MET A 34 -26.07 27.56 -1.62
N PRO A 35 -25.40 28.41 -0.82
CA PRO A 35 -25.91 29.73 -0.55
C PRO A 35 -25.98 30.49 -1.88
N ASN A 36 -27.15 31.06 -2.18
CA ASN A 36 -27.27 32.03 -3.26
C ASN A 36 -26.57 33.31 -2.80
N VAL A 37 -25.24 33.33 -2.95
CA VAL A 37 -24.39 34.45 -2.54
C VAL A 37 -24.55 35.54 -3.60
N GLU A 38 -25.46 36.46 -3.35
CA GLU A 38 -25.50 37.72 -4.10
C GLU A 38 -24.21 38.49 -3.79
N LEU A 39 -23.28 38.44 -4.74
CA LEU A 39 -22.01 39.15 -4.65
C LEU A 39 -22.29 40.66 -4.60
N PRO A 40 -21.86 41.36 -3.54
CA PRO A 40 -22.17 42.76 -3.39
C PRO A 40 -21.50 43.60 -4.49
N SER A 41 -22.21 44.61 -5.00
CA SER A 41 -21.91 45.34 -6.25
C SER A 41 -20.53 46.02 -6.35
N TRP A 42 -19.80 46.15 -5.25
CA TRP A 42 -18.42 46.65 -5.24
C TRP A 42 -17.41 45.61 -5.79
N PHE A 43 -17.78 44.33 -5.92
CA PHE A 43 -16.96 43.28 -6.56
C PHE A 43 -16.79 43.48 -8.08
N ASP A 44 -17.64 44.28 -8.72
CA ASP A 44 -17.61 44.51 -10.18
C ASP A 44 -16.67 45.64 -10.63
N SER A 45 -15.92 46.23 -9.70
CA SER A 45 -14.91 47.23 -10.05
C SER A 45 -13.75 46.61 -10.87
N PRO A 46 -13.33 47.25 -11.98
CA PRO A 46 -12.25 46.75 -12.83
C PRO A 46 -10.89 46.68 -12.10
N ILE A 47 -10.68 47.55 -11.10
CA ILE A 47 -9.46 47.57 -10.29
C ILE A 47 -9.48 46.38 -9.31
N LEU A 48 -10.62 46.12 -8.67
CA LEU A 48 -10.78 44.98 -7.77
C LEU A 48 -10.66 43.65 -8.49
N ARG A 49 -11.20 43.50 -9.72
CA ARG A 49 -10.98 42.31 -10.56
C ARG A 49 -9.51 42.08 -10.87
N THR A 50 -8.76 43.14 -11.17
CA THR A 50 -7.33 43.04 -11.49
C THR A 50 -6.54 42.62 -10.25
N ILE A 51 -6.80 43.25 -9.10
CA ILE A 51 -6.15 42.91 -7.82
C ILE A 51 -6.51 41.48 -7.42
N ALA A 52 -7.79 41.09 -7.51
CA ALA A 52 -8.25 39.75 -7.17
C ALA A 52 -7.63 38.68 -8.08
N LYS A 53 -7.53 38.94 -9.39
CA LYS A 53 -6.86 38.04 -10.33
C LYS A 53 -5.38 37.88 -9.99
N THR A 54 -4.68 38.99 -9.73
CA THR A 54 -3.26 38.94 -9.35
C THR A 54 -3.07 38.23 -8.02
N ALA A 55 -3.87 38.55 -7.01
CA ALA A 55 -3.83 37.89 -5.70
C ALA A 55 -4.13 36.39 -5.83
N PHE A 56 -5.09 36.00 -6.65
CA PHE A 56 -5.41 34.60 -6.93
C PHE A 56 -4.20 33.86 -7.51
N TRP A 57 -3.54 34.41 -8.53
CA TRP A 57 -2.34 33.80 -9.11
C TRP A 57 -1.17 33.76 -8.15
N VAL A 58 -0.99 34.79 -7.31
CA VAL A 58 0.04 34.80 -6.27
C VAL A 58 -0.23 33.70 -5.24
N ILE A 59 -1.46 33.58 -4.74
CA ILE A 59 -1.86 32.52 -3.80
C ILE A 59 -1.67 31.14 -4.45
N LEU A 60 -2.08 30.97 -5.70
CA LEU A 60 -1.91 29.73 -6.45
C LEU A 60 -0.43 29.36 -6.58
N ALA A 61 0.43 30.32 -6.94
CA ALA A 61 1.87 30.11 -7.02
C ALA A 61 2.48 29.75 -5.66
N LEU A 62 2.05 30.41 -4.59
CA LEU A 62 2.50 30.15 -3.23
C LEU A 62 2.10 28.75 -2.76
N LEU A 63 0.87 28.34 -3.05
CA LEU A 63 0.39 26.97 -2.81
C LEU A 63 1.15 25.95 -3.64
N ALA A 64 1.44 26.23 -4.91
CA ALA A 64 2.22 25.35 -5.77
C ALA A 64 3.66 25.16 -5.25
N VAL A 65 4.31 26.24 -4.81
CA VAL A 65 5.65 26.18 -4.19
C VAL A 65 5.59 25.40 -2.87
N TRP A 66 4.60 25.68 -2.03
CA TRP A 66 4.41 24.96 -0.76
C TRP A 66 4.15 23.47 -0.98
N ALA A 67 3.26 23.12 -1.91
CA ALA A 67 2.97 21.73 -2.26
C ALA A 67 4.20 21.04 -2.83
N SER A 68 4.95 21.70 -3.72
CA SER A 68 6.20 21.18 -4.27
C SER A 68 7.24 20.94 -3.17
N TRP A 69 7.35 21.87 -2.22
CA TRP A 69 8.22 21.73 -1.05
C TRP A 69 7.80 20.55 -0.17
N GLN A 70 6.50 20.41 0.11
CA GLN A 70 5.96 19.34 0.95
C GLN A 70 6.19 17.96 0.30
N ILE A 71 5.92 17.85 -1.01
CA ILE A 71 6.21 16.65 -1.81
C ILE A 71 7.70 16.35 -1.75
N TRP A 72 8.55 17.37 -1.93
CA TRP A 72 10.00 17.22 -1.86
C TRP A 72 10.48 16.76 -0.48
N GLN A 73 9.89 17.24 0.60
CA GLN A 73 10.24 16.83 1.96
C GLN A 73 9.87 15.37 2.24
N GLN A 74 8.70 14.92 1.77
CA GLN A 74 8.28 13.52 1.85
C GLN A 74 9.15 12.62 0.99
N LEU A 75 9.47 13.05 -0.25
CA LEU A 75 10.41 12.35 -1.11
C LEU A 75 11.81 12.32 -0.50
N ARG A 76 12.26 13.36 0.22
CA ARG A 76 13.56 13.35 0.90
C ARG A 76 13.62 12.30 2.00
N PHE A 77 12.58 12.09 2.80
CA PHE A 77 12.56 11.01 3.80
C PHE A 77 12.63 9.64 3.14
N TYR A 78 11.88 9.44 2.05
CA TYR A 78 11.96 8.23 1.24
C TYR A 78 13.38 8.06 0.67
N ILE A 79 13.88 9.03 -0.10
CA ILE A 79 15.18 8.99 -0.75
C ILE A 79 16.34 8.92 0.25
N HIS A 80 16.27 9.49 1.45
CA HIS A 80 17.37 9.42 2.43
C HIS A 80 17.43 8.07 3.14
N ASN A 81 16.27 7.43 3.39
CA ASN A 81 16.23 6.04 3.88
C ASN A 81 16.65 5.04 2.78
N PHE A 82 16.40 5.37 1.51
CA PHE A 82 16.81 4.56 0.37
C PHE A 82 18.25 4.86 -0.11
N ARG A 83 18.83 6.06 0.02
CA ARG A 83 20.21 6.39 -0.44
C ARG A 83 21.31 5.82 0.43
N LYS A 84 21.02 5.42 1.68
CA LYS A 84 21.93 4.53 2.43
C LYS A 84 21.91 3.08 1.93
N SER A 85 20.97 2.73 1.05
CA SER A 85 20.77 1.38 0.50
C SER A 85 20.85 1.30 -1.04
N ASN A 86 20.92 2.43 -1.76
CA ASN A 86 20.68 2.50 -3.22
C ASN A 86 21.91 2.78 -4.09
N GLN A 87 23.10 2.38 -3.69
CA GLN A 87 24.19 2.22 -4.67
C GLN A 87 24.19 0.85 -5.35
N THR A 88 23.28 -0.07 -5.00
CA THR A 88 23.30 -1.46 -5.51
C THR A 88 21.92 -2.14 -5.51
N THR A 89 20.84 -1.57 -6.05
CA THR A 89 19.49 -2.17 -5.86
C THR A 89 18.77 -2.65 -7.12
N ASP A 90 18.91 -2.00 -8.28
CA ASP A 90 18.08 -2.41 -9.44
C ASP A 90 18.55 -3.70 -10.12
N VAL A 91 19.87 -3.92 -10.16
CA VAL A 91 20.45 -5.23 -10.56
C VAL A 91 20.35 -6.25 -9.40
N SER A 92 20.32 -5.76 -8.16
CA SER A 92 20.42 -6.60 -6.97
C SER A 92 19.11 -7.26 -6.58
N VAL A 93 17.93 -6.65 -6.76
CA VAL A 93 16.68 -7.33 -6.34
C VAL A 93 16.35 -8.53 -7.25
N LYS A 94 16.56 -8.40 -8.57
CA LYS A 94 16.49 -9.56 -9.48
C LYS A 94 17.53 -10.62 -9.11
N GLN A 95 18.77 -10.22 -8.79
CA GLN A 95 19.78 -11.13 -8.26
C GLN A 95 19.44 -11.69 -6.87
N THR A 96 18.68 -10.99 -6.02
CA THR A 96 18.43 -11.42 -4.63
C THR A 96 17.40 -12.54 -4.61
N ILE A 97 16.38 -12.49 -5.48
CA ILE A 97 15.44 -13.62 -5.66
C ILE A 97 16.11 -14.73 -6.48
N GLU A 98 16.97 -14.42 -7.46
CA GLU A 98 17.68 -15.48 -8.19
C GLU A 98 18.78 -16.18 -7.36
N ASN A 99 19.35 -15.56 -6.32
CA ASN A 99 20.48 -16.13 -5.57
C ASN A 99 20.18 -16.55 -4.13
N VAL A 100 19.10 -16.07 -3.49
CA VAL A 100 18.81 -16.40 -2.09
C VAL A 100 17.73 -17.47 -2.01
N SER A 101 18.11 -18.64 -1.50
CA SER A 101 17.17 -19.76 -1.35
C SER A 101 16.06 -19.47 -0.33
N VAL A 102 14.93 -20.15 -0.49
CA VAL A 102 13.81 -20.17 0.46
C VAL A 102 14.28 -20.45 1.90
N ALA A 103 15.21 -21.40 2.07
CA ALA A 103 15.75 -21.79 3.37
C ALA A 103 16.59 -20.67 4.01
N GLU A 104 17.34 -19.93 3.20
CA GLU A 104 18.18 -18.83 3.67
C GLU A 104 17.34 -17.64 4.14
N TRP A 105 16.25 -17.33 3.42
CA TRP A 105 15.28 -16.34 3.88
C TRP A 105 14.64 -16.72 5.21
N PHE A 106 14.27 -17.98 5.39
CA PHE A 106 13.75 -18.48 6.65
C PHE A 106 14.78 -18.39 7.78
N LEU A 107 16.04 -18.76 7.55
CA LEU A 107 17.09 -18.62 8.57
C LEU A 107 17.31 -17.15 8.95
N ARG A 108 17.27 -16.25 7.97
CA ARG A 108 17.41 -14.81 8.21
C ARG A 108 16.25 -14.23 9.02
N SER A 109 15.02 -14.70 8.78
CA SER A 109 13.86 -14.28 9.57
C SER A 109 14.03 -14.65 11.05
N GLN A 110 14.50 -15.86 11.34
CA GLN A 110 14.73 -16.34 12.71
C GLN A 110 15.79 -15.50 13.43
N LYS A 111 16.92 -15.17 12.76
CA LYS A 111 17.96 -14.30 13.36
C LYS A 111 17.44 -12.90 13.67
N LEU A 112 16.60 -12.35 12.80
CA LEU A 112 16.01 -11.03 13.00
C LEU A 112 14.98 -11.04 14.14
N GLN A 113 14.19 -12.10 14.25
CA GLN A 113 13.26 -12.30 15.37
C GLN A 113 14.01 -12.31 16.71
N GLN A 114 15.11 -13.06 16.82
CA GLN A 114 15.93 -13.11 18.03
C GLN A 114 16.49 -11.73 18.44
N SER A 115 16.66 -10.84 17.47
CA SER A 115 17.12 -9.46 17.68
C SER A 115 15.97 -8.47 17.94
N GLY A 116 14.73 -8.93 18.08
CA GLY A 116 13.53 -8.09 18.25
C GLY A 116 13.11 -7.33 16.98
N LYS A 117 13.69 -7.67 15.83
CA LYS A 117 13.46 -6.99 14.54
C LYS A 117 12.30 -7.62 13.78
N TYR A 118 11.11 -7.61 14.38
CA TYR A 118 9.93 -8.35 13.90
C TYR A 118 9.48 -7.91 12.49
N ARG A 119 9.51 -6.61 12.17
CA ARG A 119 9.11 -6.13 10.84
C ARG A 119 10.01 -6.73 9.74
N GLN A 120 11.33 -6.68 9.94
CA GLN A 120 12.27 -7.26 8.98
C GLN A 120 12.20 -8.79 8.95
N ALA A 121 11.88 -9.43 10.09
CA ALA A 121 11.71 -10.87 10.16
C ALA A 121 10.50 -11.32 9.32
N CYS A 122 9.34 -10.66 9.44
CA CYS A 122 8.17 -10.89 8.58
C CYS A 122 8.49 -10.62 7.11
N ASN A 123 9.23 -9.57 6.79
CA ASN A 123 9.66 -9.29 5.42
C ASN A 123 10.51 -10.44 4.83
N CYS A 124 11.38 -11.08 5.61
CA CYS A 124 12.14 -12.23 5.14
C CYS A 124 11.23 -13.44 4.84
N LEU A 125 10.19 -13.67 5.66
CA LEU A 125 9.20 -14.72 5.38
C LEU A 125 8.39 -14.42 4.11
N TYR A 126 8.01 -13.15 3.90
CA TYR A 126 7.40 -12.70 2.66
C TYR A 126 8.30 -12.95 1.43
N MET A 127 9.59 -12.62 1.51
CA MET A 127 10.54 -12.92 0.44
C MET A 127 10.67 -14.42 0.17
N ALA A 128 10.64 -15.25 1.23
CA ALA A 128 10.63 -16.71 1.07
C ALA A 128 9.37 -17.21 0.34
N VAL A 129 8.21 -16.58 0.60
CA VAL A 129 6.96 -16.89 -0.12
C VAL A 129 7.07 -16.52 -1.60
N LEU A 130 7.55 -15.31 -1.92
CA LEU A 130 7.73 -14.90 -3.31
C LEU A 130 8.70 -15.82 -4.05
N GLN A 131 9.79 -16.22 -3.39
CA GLN A 131 10.75 -17.18 -3.92
C GLN A 131 10.09 -18.51 -4.26
N ARG A 132 9.32 -19.09 -3.32
CA ARG A 132 8.58 -20.34 -3.55
C ARG A 132 7.63 -20.24 -4.74
N LEU A 133 6.87 -19.14 -4.83
CA LEU A 133 5.94 -18.92 -5.94
C LEU A 133 6.65 -18.77 -7.30
N ASN A 134 7.84 -18.18 -7.29
CA ASN A 134 8.69 -18.06 -8.46
C ASN A 134 9.28 -19.43 -8.86
N ASP A 135 9.83 -20.17 -7.91
CA ASP A 135 10.43 -21.49 -8.11
C ASP A 135 9.40 -22.52 -8.62
N ALA A 136 8.15 -22.43 -8.13
CA ALA A 136 7.03 -23.25 -8.58
C ALA A 136 6.47 -22.83 -9.94
N GLY A 137 6.90 -21.68 -10.49
CA GLY A 137 6.37 -21.11 -11.73
C GLY A 137 4.95 -20.56 -11.64
N THR A 138 4.28 -20.65 -10.48
CA THR A 138 2.91 -20.14 -10.26
C THR A 138 2.85 -18.63 -10.42
N ALA A 139 3.82 -17.90 -9.86
CA ALA A 139 3.91 -16.46 -9.98
C ALA A 139 5.37 -16.05 -10.19
N VAL A 140 5.80 -16.05 -11.46
CA VAL A 140 7.14 -15.59 -11.85
C VAL A 140 7.37 -14.17 -11.32
N TYR A 141 8.53 -13.97 -10.70
CA TYR A 141 8.93 -12.70 -10.13
C TYR A 141 9.01 -11.59 -11.20
N GLN A 142 8.44 -10.43 -10.87
CA GLN A 142 8.52 -9.21 -11.68
C GLN A 142 8.68 -8.02 -10.74
N ALA A 143 9.64 -7.14 -11.01
CA ALA A 143 9.94 -6.01 -10.14
C ALA A 143 8.77 -5.02 -9.99
N SER A 144 7.91 -4.93 -10.99
CA SER A 144 6.71 -4.09 -10.97
C SER A 144 5.50 -4.72 -10.29
N ARG A 145 5.59 -5.99 -9.87
CA ARG A 145 4.43 -6.72 -9.33
C ARG A 145 4.15 -6.32 -7.90
N THR A 146 2.87 -6.08 -7.63
CA THR A 146 2.34 -5.65 -6.34
C THR A 146 1.78 -6.81 -5.52
N ASP A 147 1.62 -6.60 -4.22
CA ASP A 147 1.01 -7.58 -3.31
C ASP A 147 -0.41 -7.97 -3.76
N GLY A 148 -1.21 -7.01 -4.23
CA GLY A 148 -2.55 -7.27 -4.77
C GLY A 148 -2.55 -8.19 -6.01
N GLU A 149 -1.56 -8.06 -6.89
CA GLU A 149 -1.40 -8.95 -8.04
C GLU A 149 -0.96 -10.36 -7.61
N TYR A 150 -0.06 -10.47 -6.63
CA TYR A 150 0.29 -11.78 -6.05
C TYR A 150 -0.93 -12.46 -5.41
N LEU A 151 -1.75 -11.71 -4.67
CA LEU A 151 -2.99 -12.21 -4.06
C LEU A 151 -3.97 -12.78 -5.09
N GLN A 152 -4.06 -12.19 -6.28
CA GLN A 152 -4.89 -12.69 -7.37
C GLN A 152 -4.35 -14.00 -7.95
N LEU A 153 -3.02 -14.10 -8.13
CA LEU A 153 -2.38 -15.27 -8.71
C LEU A 153 -2.45 -16.50 -7.80
N ILE A 154 -2.26 -16.32 -6.49
CA ILE A 154 -2.30 -17.43 -5.54
C ILE A 154 -3.68 -18.08 -5.41
N GLN A 155 -4.78 -17.42 -5.83
CA GLN A 155 -6.13 -18.01 -5.80
C GLN A 155 -6.25 -19.27 -6.66
N GLN A 156 -5.32 -19.47 -7.61
CA GLN A 156 -5.27 -20.67 -8.44
C GLN A 156 -4.64 -21.87 -7.73
N LEU A 157 -3.98 -21.66 -6.58
CA LEU A 157 -3.39 -22.71 -5.77
C LEU A 157 -4.47 -23.50 -5.03
N SER A 158 -4.20 -24.78 -4.75
CA SER A 158 -5.11 -25.62 -3.97
C SER A 158 -5.28 -25.15 -2.53
N GLN A 159 -4.31 -24.40 -1.98
CA GLN A 159 -4.33 -23.87 -0.61
C GLN A 159 -3.77 -22.43 -0.57
N PRO A 160 -4.57 -21.40 -0.92
CA PRO A 160 -4.11 -20.02 -0.98
C PRO A 160 -3.96 -19.35 0.40
N ALA A 161 -4.74 -19.76 1.40
CA ALA A 161 -4.86 -19.05 2.68
C ALA A 161 -3.53 -18.80 3.43
N PRO A 162 -2.57 -19.75 3.49
CA PRO A 162 -1.28 -19.50 4.12
C PRO A 162 -0.45 -18.42 3.41
N TYR A 163 -0.47 -18.42 2.07
CA TYR A 163 0.20 -17.42 1.24
C TYR A 163 -0.43 -16.03 1.43
N GLU A 164 -1.76 -15.97 1.38
CA GLU A 164 -2.53 -14.74 1.59
C GLU A 164 -2.22 -14.12 2.94
N THR A 165 -2.16 -14.93 4.00
CA THR A 165 -1.87 -14.43 5.36
C THR A 165 -0.49 -13.76 5.43
N VAL A 166 0.55 -14.37 4.84
CA VAL A 166 1.89 -13.77 4.85
C VAL A 166 1.94 -12.47 4.04
N ILE A 167 1.31 -12.44 2.86
CA ILE A 167 1.27 -11.26 1.98
C ILE A 167 0.47 -10.13 2.65
N ALA A 168 -0.68 -10.42 3.25
CA ALA A 168 -1.50 -9.43 3.95
C ALA A 168 -0.78 -8.85 5.18
N ILE A 169 -0.06 -9.67 5.95
CA ILE A 169 0.75 -9.18 7.08
C ILE A 169 1.85 -8.24 6.56
N HIS A 170 2.53 -8.57 5.45
CA HIS A 170 3.50 -7.68 4.84
C HIS A 170 2.88 -6.34 4.44
N GLU A 171 1.75 -6.35 3.73
CA GLU A 171 1.04 -5.15 3.30
C GLU A 171 0.65 -4.27 4.51
N GLN A 172 0.07 -4.87 5.55
CA GLN A 172 -0.33 -4.16 6.77
C GLN A 172 0.85 -3.58 7.57
N LEU A 173 2.01 -4.25 7.54
CA LEU A 173 3.21 -3.80 8.23
C LEU A 173 3.91 -2.63 7.54
N TYR A 174 3.86 -2.56 6.20
CA TYR A 174 4.59 -1.57 5.39
C TYR A 174 3.71 -0.43 4.87
N PHE A 175 2.45 -0.71 4.58
CA PHE A 175 1.50 0.25 4.00
C PHE A 175 0.29 0.50 4.91
N GLY A 176 0.08 -0.34 5.93
CA GLY A 176 -0.93 -0.17 6.96
C GLY A 176 -0.41 0.42 8.28
N ASN A 177 -1.22 0.29 9.33
CA ASN A 177 -0.93 0.78 10.68
C ASN A 177 -0.58 -0.35 11.67
N MET A 178 -0.33 -1.55 11.16
CA MET A 178 -0.01 -2.71 12.01
C MET A 178 1.35 -2.51 12.69
N LYS A 179 1.40 -2.73 14.01
CA LYS A 179 2.65 -2.71 14.77
C LYS A 179 3.37 -4.04 14.58
N ALA A 180 4.68 -3.98 14.39
CA ALA A 180 5.50 -5.17 14.31
C ALA A 180 5.93 -5.61 15.71
N ASP A 181 5.32 -6.68 16.22
CA ASP A 181 5.66 -7.29 17.50
C ASP A 181 5.82 -8.81 17.38
N ALA A 182 6.10 -9.47 18.50
CA ALA A 182 6.30 -10.92 18.57
C ALA A 182 5.06 -11.69 18.09
N SER A 183 3.86 -11.22 18.44
CA SER A 183 2.60 -11.87 18.06
C SER A 183 2.36 -11.83 16.55
N THR A 184 2.68 -10.69 15.93
CA THR A 184 2.58 -10.51 14.48
C THR A 184 3.57 -11.41 13.75
N PHE A 185 4.79 -11.56 14.30
CA PHE A 185 5.77 -12.47 13.74
C PHE A 185 5.36 -13.94 13.89
N GLU A 186 4.83 -14.35 15.05
CA GLU A 186 4.33 -15.70 15.25
C GLU A 186 3.22 -16.04 14.25
N GLN A 187 2.27 -15.13 14.03
CA GLN A 187 1.22 -15.31 13.03
C GLN A 187 1.80 -15.47 11.62
N CYS A 188 2.75 -14.62 11.24
CA CYS A 188 3.42 -14.70 9.94
C CYS A 188 4.21 -16.00 9.77
N GLN A 189 4.90 -16.45 10.82
CA GLN A 189 5.67 -17.69 10.82
C GLN A 189 4.78 -18.93 10.74
N GLN A 190 3.68 -18.95 11.50
CA GLN A 190 2.71 -20.05 11.46
C GLN A 190 2.08 -20.17 10.07
N ALA A 191 1.69 -19.05 9.47
CA ALA A 191 1.19 -19.05 8.09
C ALA A 191 2.24 -19.58 7.12
N TYR A 192 3.48 -19.11 7.21
CA TYR A 192 4.57 -19.61 6.37
C TYR A 192 4.80 -21.12 6.53
N GLN A 193 4.73 -21.66 7.75
CA GLN A 193 4.91 -23.10 8.01
C GLN A 193 3.76 -23.97 7.50
N GLN A 194 2.57 -23.40 7.32
CA GLN A 194 1.41 -24.10 6.74
C GLN A 194 1.50 -24.22 5.22
N ILE A 195 2.40 -23.48 4.58
CA ILE A 195 2.69 -23.65 3.16
C ILE A 195 3.39 -25.00 2.97
N LYS A 196 2.65 -25.96 2.41
CA LYS A 196 3.17 -27.27 2.01
C LYS A 196 3.82 -27.18 0.64
N ASP A 197 4.87 -27.98 0.44
CA ASP A 197 5.45 -28.26 -0.88
C ASP A 197 4.48 -29.10 -1.74
#